data_AF-A0A2H9MX70-F1
#
_entry.id   AF-A0A2H9MX70-F1
#
_cell.length_a   1.000
_cell.length_b   1.000
_cell.length_c   1.000
_cell.angle_alpha   90.00
_cell.angle_beta   90.00
_cell.angle_gamma   90.00
#
_symmetry.space_group_name_H-M   'P 1'
#
loop_
_entity.id
_entity.type
_entity.pdbx_description
1 polymer ?
#
loop_
_entity_poly.entity_id
_entity_poly.type
_entity_poly.pdbx_seq_one_letter_code
_entity_poly.pdbx_strand_id
1 'polypeptide(L)' 'LWKENGFYTITANQGLSSEHKQSIKVEIDNGVVVPEFGSIAVMILTVAIISIVVVSAKSRLSIMPRY' A
#
# COMPACT_ATOMS: atom_id res chain seq x y z
N LEU A 1 -9.50 8.60 -4.53
CA LEU A 1 -9.42 7.20 -4.98
C LEU A 1 -8.58 7.19 -6.26
N TRP A 2 -7.34 6.74 -6.19
CA TRP A 2 -6.54 6.52 -7.40
C TRP A 2 -7.22 5.39 -8.18
N LYS A 3 -7.60 5.63 -9.44
CA LYS A 3 -7.99 4.55 -10.35
C LYS A 3 -6.74 4.23 -11.15
N GLU A 4 -6.24 3.01 -11.08
CA GLU A 4 -5.06 2.56 -11.84
C GLU A 4 -5.33 2.44 -13.34
N ASN A 5 -6.59 2.21 -13.72
CA ASN A 5 -6.98 2.05 -15.10
C ASN A 5 -7.68 3.31 -15.61
N GLY A 6 -7.35 3.71 -16.82
CA GLY A 6 -7.93 4.86 -17.48
C GLY A 6 -7.02 5.52 -18.51
N PHE A 7 -7.53 6.59 -19.12
CA PHE A 7 -6.77 7.40 -20.06
C PHE A 7 -5.92 8.43 -19.31
N TYR A 8 -4.61 8.35 -19.49
CA TYR A 8 -3.65 9.33 -18.99
C TYR A 8 -3.10 10.15 -20.14
N THR A 9 -2.88 11.44 -19.91
CA THR A 9 -2.22 12.32 -20.88
C THR A 9 -0.82 12.62 -20.36
N ILE A 10 0.19 12.17 -21.10
CA ILE A 10 1.59 12.48 -20.81
C ILE A 10 1.96 13.69 -21.66
N THR A 11 2.41 14.76 -21.02
CA THR A 11 2.84 15.98 -21.70
C THR A 11 4.33 16.20 -21.45
N ALA A 12 5.13 16.13 -22.50
CA ALA A 12 6.50 16.60 -22.49
C ALA A 12 6.52 18.10 -22.80
N ASN A 13 7.10 18.90 -21.91
CA ASN A 13 7.28 20.33 -22.10
C ASN A 13 8.78 20.63 -22.17
N GLN A 14 9.26 21.16 -23.30
CA GLN A 14 10.62 21.68 -23.40
C GLN A 14 10.61 23.21 -23.45
N GLY A 15 10.99 23.85 -22.35
CA GLY A 15 11.00 25.31 -22.22
C GLY A 15 9.61 25.93 -21.99
N LEU A 16 9.51 27.24 -22.22
CA LEU A 16 8.30 28.04 -21.92
C LEU A 16 7.35 28.17 -23.12
N SER A 17 7.82 27.93 -24.34
CA SER A 17 7.00 28.03 -25.56
C SER A 17 6.08 26.82 -25.71
N SER A 18 4.84 27.07 -26.12
CA SER A 18 3.83 26.01 -26.33
C SER A 18 4.14 25.12 -27.54
N GLU A 19 4.97 25.56 -28.48
CA GLU A 19 5.34 24.79 -29.69
C GLU A 19 6.22 23.58 -29.39
N HIS A 20 6.90 23.57 -28.24
CA HIS A 20 7.73 22.45 -27.79
C HIS A 20 7.00 21.57 -26.77
N LYS A 21 5.66 21.57 -26.82
CA LYS A 21 4.81 20.73 -25.99
C LYS A 21 4.24 19.60 -26.82
N GLN A 22 4.61 18.37 -26.49
CA GLN A 22 4.03 17.18 -27.11
C GLN A 22 3.22 16.44 -26.06
N SER A 23 1.95 16.15 -26.38
CA SER A 23 1.06 15.37 -25.52
C SER A 23 0.64 14.08 -26.20
N ILE A 24 0.70 12.98 -25.46
CA ILE A 24 0.28 11.65 -25.92
C ILE A 24 -0.75 11.12 -24.92
N LYS A 25 -1.84 10.55 -25.44
CA LYS A 25 -2.82 9.82 -24.65
C LYS A 25 -2.39 8.37 -24.57
N VAL A 26 -2.26 7.86 -23.35
CA VAL A 26 -1.94 6.46 -23.07
C VAL A 26 -3.10 5.86 -22.31
N GLU A 27 -3.56 4.72 -22.76
CA GLU A 27 -4.54 3.90 -22.06
C GLU A 27 -3.79 2.89 -21.19
N ILE A 28 -4.09 2.88 -19.89
CA ILE A 28 -3.65 1.83 -18.99
C ILE A 28 -4.83 0.87 -18.80
N ASP A 29 -4.69 -0.30 -19.39
CA ASP A 29 -5.58 -1.45 -19.24
C ASP A 29 -4.89 -2.53 -18.40
N ASN A 30 -5.64 -3.20 -17.55
CA ASN A 30 -5.14 -4.26 -16.66
C ASN A 30 -3.91 -3.90 -15.83
N GLY A 31 -3.88 -2.71 -15.22
CA GLY A 31 -2.90 -2.38 -14.19
C GLY A 31 -2.94 -3.43 -13.07
N VAL A 32 -1.81 -4.07 -12.79
CA VAL A 32 -1.67 -4.96 -11.63
C VAL A 32 -1.39 -4.10 -10.41
N VAL A 33 -2.32 -4.13 -9.45
CA VAL A 33 -2.08 -3.62 -8.10
C VAL A 33 -0.94 -4.43 -7.50
N VAL A 34 0.25 -3.85 -7.40
CA VAL A 34 1.19 -4.28 -6.36
C VAL A 34 0.47 -3.99 -5.05
N PRO A 35 0.21 -5.00 -4.19
CA PRO A 35 -0.55 -4.78 -2.97
C PRO A 35 0.08 -3.60 -2.24
N GLU A 36 -0.69 -2.55 -1.99
CA GLU A 36 -0.11 -1.34 -1.45
C GLU A 36 0.57 -1.68 -0.13
N PHE A 37 1.73 -1.07 0.15
CA PHE A 37 2.45 -1.31 1.41
C PHE A 37 1.52 -1.21 2.63
N GLY A 38 0.48 -0.37 2.56
CA GLY A 38 -0.58 -0.26 3.56
C GLY A 38 -1.39 -1.55 3.76
N SER A 39 -1.87 -2.19 2.68
CA SER A 39 -2.68 -3.41 2.74
C SER A 39 -1.91 -4.57 3.36
N ILE A 40 -0.63 -4.74 2.98
CA ILE A 40 0.27 -5.75 3.57
C ILE A 40 0.59 -5.40 5.03
N ALA A 41 0.90 -4.14 5.32
CA ALA A 41 1.22 -3.69 6.67
C ALA A 41 0.05 -3.90 7.64
N VAL A 42 -1.18 -3.61 7.21
CA VAL A 42 -2.39 -3.86 8.01
C VAL A 42 -2.56 -5.35 8.25
N MET A 43 -2.39 -6.19 7.23
CA MET A 43 -2.50 -7.65 7.38
C MET A 43 -1.53 -8.20 8.44
N ILE A 44 -0.25 -7.81 8.38
CA ILE A 44 0.77 -8.22 9.34
C ILE A 44 0.45 -7.67 10.74
N LEU A 45 0.06 -6.39 10.85
CA LEU A 45 -0.29 -5.75 12.11
C LEU A 45 -1.45 -6.47 12.82
N THR A 46 -2.51 -6.82 12.07
CA THR A 46 -3.66 -7.54 12.61
C THR A 46 -3.25 -8.90 13.16
N VAL A 47 -2.46 -9.68 12.42
CA VAL A 47 -1.97 -10.99 12.87
C VAL A 47 -1.10 -10.86 14.13
N ALA A 48 -0.24 -9.85 14.20
CA ALA A 48 0.62 -9.60 15.35
C ALA A 48 -0.18 -9.29 16.63
N ILE A 49 -1.17 -8.40 16.54
CA ILE A 49 -2.03 -8.04 17.69
C ILE A 49 -2.81 -9.27 18.19
N ILE A 50 -3.42 -10.03 17.28
CA ILE A 50 -4.15 -11.25 17.64
C ILE A 50 -3.20 -12.23 18.34
N SER A 51 -1.99 -12.42 17.82
CA SER A 51 -0.99 -13.31 18.42
C SER A 51 -0.61 -12.89 19.84
N ILE A 52 -0.36 -11.59 20.07
CA ILE A 52 -0.02 -11.06 21.40
C ILE A 52 -1.19 -11.27 22.36
N VAL A 53 -2.42 -10.91 21.97
CA VAL A 53 -3.60 -11.05 22.83
C VAL A 53 -3.82 -12.52 23.18
N VAL A 54 -3.74 -13.42 22.20
CA VAL A 54 -3.90 -14.86 22.42
C VAL A 54 -2.81 -15.40 23.34
N VAL A 55 -1.54 -15.07 23.09
CA VAL A 55 -0.41 -15.51 23.93
C VAL A 55 -0.51 -14.94 25.34
N SER A 56 -0.78 -13.64 25.49
CA SER A 56 -0.93 -12.98 26.80
C SER A 56 -2.14 -13.48 27.57
N ALA A 57 -3.28 -13.72 26.91
CA ALA A 57 -4.47 -14.29 27.54
C ALA A 57 -4.24 -15.74 27.97
N LYS A 58 -3.55 -16.54 27.15
CA LYS A 58 -3.14 -17.91 27.54
C LYS A 58 -2.06 -17.91 28.62
N SER A 59 -1.22 -16.87 28.68
CA SER A 59 -0.11 -16.66 29.62
C SER A 59 -0.55 -16.07 30.97
N ARG A 60 -1.85 -15.98 31.29
CA ARG A 60 -2.34 -15.80 32.68
C ARG A 60 -2.00 -17.00 33.61
N LEU A 61 -0.90 -17.71 33.36
CA LEU A 61 -0.52 -18.95 34.03
C LEU A 61 0.90 -18.86 34.61
N SER A 62 0.96 -18.41 35.86
CA SER A 62 2.06 -18.62 36.81
C SER A 62 3.46 -18.07 36.45
N ILE A 63 3.60 -16.74 36.36
CA ILE A 63 4.86 -16.10 36.78
C ILE A 63 4.72 -15.78 38.27
N MET A 64 4.59 -16.82 39.09
CA MET A 64 4.77 -16.72 40.53
C MET A 64 6.00 -17.55 40.87
N PRO A 65 7.17 -16.92 41.08
CA PRO A 65 8.33 -17.66 41.55
C PRO A 65 8.06 -18.05 43.00
N ARG A 66 8.00 -19.35 43.26
CA ARG A 66 8.17 -19.88 44.62
C ARG A 66 9.64 -20.24 44.78
N TYR A 67 10.37 -19.38 45.47
CA TYR A 67 11.31 -19.67 46.55
C TYR A 67 11.70 -18.34 47.21
#